data_AF-A0AAV9B7H7-F1
#
_entry.id   AF-A0AAV9B7H7-F1
#
_cell.length_a   1.000
_cell.length_b   1.000
_cell.length_c   1.000
_cell.angle_alpha   90.00
_cell.angle_beta   90.00
_cell.angle_gamma   90.00
#
_symmetry.space_group_name_H-M   'P 1'
#
loop_
_entity.id
_entity.type
_entity.pdbx_description
1 polymer ?
#
loop_
_entity_poly.entity_id
_entity_poly.type
_entity_poly.pdbx_seq_one_letter_code
_entity_poly.pdbx_strand_id
1 'polypeptide(L)' 'MFGFGALLRNSAGDCVRATLARVRACLINLLELKGVVAGVQLAKSMDAHQVWSETDSTTVVAWAGVKGSIPC' A
#
# COMPACT_ATOMS: atom_id res chain seq x y z
N MET A 1 11.27 10.01 13.26
CA MET A 1 9.87 9.52 13.40
C MET A 1 9.52 8.79 12.12
N PHE A 2 8.99 7.56 12.19
CA PHE A 2 8.71 6.72 11.02
C PHE A 2 7.22 6.69 10.70
N GLY A 3 6.85 6.31 9.47
CA GLY A 3 5.47 6.17 9.07
C GLY A 3 5.30 5.26 7.86
N PHE A 4 4.06 4.89 7.59
CA PHE A 4 3.66 4.15 6.39
C PHE A 4 2.40 4.80 5.84
N GLY A 5 2.16 4.64 4.54
CA GLY A 5 0.98 5.16 3.89
C GLY A 5 0.59 4.35 2.68
N ALA A 6 -0.60 4.63 2.16
CA ALA A 6 -1.09 4.05 0.92
C ALA A 6 -1.87 5.11 0.13
N LEU A 7 -1.80 4.99 -1.18
CA LEU A 7 -2.52 5.81 -2.15
C LEU A 7 -3.40 4.88 -2.96
N LEU A 8 -4.70 5.18 -3.03
CA LEU A 8 -5.64 4.52 -3.91
C LEU A 8 -5.84 5.38 -5.14
N ARG A 9 -5.56 4.81 -6.31
CA ARG A 9 -5.76 5.45 -7.61
C ARG A 9 -6.90 4.78 -8.37
N ASN A 10 -7.61 5.55 -9.20
CA ASN A 10 -8.56 4.99 -10.17
C ASN A 10 -7.80 4.44 -11.39
N SER A 11 -8.52 3.88 -12.36
CA SER A 11 -7.94 3.37 -13.61
C SER A 11 -7.34 4.44 -14.53
N ALA A 12 -7.64 5.72 -14.31
CA ALA A 12 -7.03 6.84 -15.01
C ALA A 12 -5.73 7.33 -14.34
N GLY A 13 -5.36 6.73 -13.20
CA GLY A 13 -4.18 7.11 -12.41
C GLY A 13 -4.43 8.24 -11.41
N ASP A 14 -5.66 8.77 -11.33
CA ASP A 14 -5.99 9.84 -10.40
C ASP A 14 -6.00 9.32 -8.96
N CYS A 15 -5.40 10.06 -8.04
CA CYS A 15 -5.48 9.77 -6.62
C CYS A 15 -6.91 10.01 -6.11
N VAL A 16 -7.58 8.94 -5.70
CA VAL A 16 -8.94 8.99 -5.15
C VAL A 16 -8.89 9.15 -3.64
N ARG A 17 -7.94 8.49 -2.97
CA ARG A 17 -7.81 8.54 -1.52
C ARG A 17 -6.40 8.20 -1.07
N ALA A 18 -6.00 8.73 0.08
CA ALA A 18 -4.71 8.45 0.70
C ALA A 18 -4.88 8.19 2.20
N THR A 19 -3.96 7.43 2.77
CA THR A 19 -3.81 7.27 4.22
C THR A 19 -2.34 7.34 4.61
N LEU A 20 -2.06 7.91 5.78
CA LEU A 20 -0.73 8.02 6.35
C LEU A 20 -0.82 7.82 7.86
N ALA A 21 0.02 6.94 8.39
CA ALA A 21 0.11 6.68 9.82
C ALA A 21 1.56 6.80 10.30
N ARG A 22 1.72 7.31 11.52
CA ARG A 22 3.03 7.44 12.19
C ARG A 22 3.19 6.35 13.23
N VAL A 23 4.40 5.83 13.37
CA VAL A 23 4.73 4.86 14.42
C VAL A 23 6.02 5.27 15.15
N ARG A 24 6.11 4.89 16.42
CA ARG A 24 7.23 5.26 17.30
C ARG A 24 8.54 4.59 16.87
N ALA A 25 8.47 3.29 16.57
CA ALA A 25 9.56 2.50 16.02
C ALA A 25 9.01 1.24 15.32
N CYS A 26 9.60 0.85 14.19
CA CYS A 26 9.26 -0.37 13.46
C CYS A 26 10.38 -0.69 12.45
N LEU A 27 10.61 -1.96 12.12
CA LEU A 27 11.51 -2.33 11.03
C LEU A 27 10.92 -1.85 9.68
N ILE A 28 11.79 -1.45 8.75
CA ILE A 28 11.40 -0.89 7.45
C ILE A 28 10.47 -1.85 6.69
N ASN A 29 10.84 -3.13 6.55
CA ASN A 29 9.99 -4.10 5.84
C ASN A 29 8.62 -4.31 6.50
N LEU A 30 8.51 -4.10 7.81
CA LEU A 30 7.22 -4.15 8.52
C LEU A 30 6.41 -2.86 8.31
N LEU A 31 7.05 -1.71 8.08
CA LEU A 31 6.38 -0.48 7.68
C LEU A 31 5.80 -0.62 6.27
N GLU A 32 6.59 -1.14 5.34
CA GLU A 32 6.17 -1.40 3.96
C GLU A 32 4.96 -2.34 3.91
N LEU A 33 5.02 -3.45 4.66
CA LEU A 33 3.89 -4.38 4.76
C LEU A 33 2.64 -3.72 5.34
N LYS A 34 2.80 -2.86 6.37
CA LYS A 34 1.68 -2.08 6.94
C LYS A 34 1.10 -1.09 5.94
N GLY A 35 1.92 -0.49 5.08
CA GLY A 35 1.48 0.33 3.95
C GLY A 35 0.55 -0.43 3.02
N VAL A 36 0.97 -1.61 2.56
CA VAL A 36 0.15 -2.48 1.69
C VAL A 36 -1.17 -2.87 2.37
N VAL A 37 -1.13 -3.32 3.62
CA VAL A 37 -2.34 -3.69 4.37
C VAL A 37 -3.30 -2.51 4.51
N ALA A 38 -2.78 -1.31 4.79
CA ALA A 38 -3.60 -0.11 4.87
C ALA A 38 -4.23 0.27 3.52
N GLY A 39 -3.52 0.06 2.41
CA GLY A 39 -4.07 0.24 1.06
C GLY A 39 -5.23 -0.71 0.75
N VAL A 40 -5.09 -1.99 1.10
CA VAL A 40 -6.17 -2.98 0.93
C VAL A 40 -7.39 -2.63 1.80
N GLN A 41 -7.17 -2.22 3.05
CA GLN A 41 -8.25 -1.76 3.93
C GLN A 41 -8.95 -0.51 3.38
N LEU A 42 -8.18 0.43 2.81
CA LEU A 42 -8.70 1.63 2.20
C LEU A 42 -9.58 1.29 0.99
N ALA A 43 -9.10 0.42 0.10
CA ALA A 43 -9.86 -0.03 -1.06
C ALA A 43 -11.15 -0.77 -0.66
N LYS A 44 -11.07 -1.64 0.35
CA LYS A 44 -12.24 -2.32 0.93
C LYS A 44 -13.26 -1.34 1.50
N SER A 45 -12.81 -0.26 2.16
CA SER A 45 -13.70 0.77 2.70
C SER A 45 -14.46 1.58 1.64
N MET A 46 -14.10 1.41 0.37
CA MET A 46 -14.70 2.06 -0.79
C MET A 46 -15.42 1.08 -1.71
N ASP A 47 -15.67 -0.16 -1.25
CA ASP A 47 -16.30 -1.23 -2.01
C ASP A 47 -15.61 -1.52 -3.36
N ALA A 48 -14.28 -1.28 -3.44
CA ALA A 48 -13.52 -1.59 -4.64
C ALA A 48 -13.38 -3.11 -4.80
N HIS A 49 -13.96 -3.66 -5.86
CA HIS A 49 -14.01 -5.11 -6.12
C HIS A 49 -12.77 -5.65 -6.86
N GLN A 50 -12.07 -4.80 -7.61
CA GLN A 50 -10.81 -5.15 -8.28
C GLN A 50 -9.74 -4.18 -7.82
N VAL A 51 -8.81 -4.68 -7.01
CA VAL A 51 -7.75 -3.89 -6.38
C VAL A 51 -6.43 -4.54 -6.73
N TRP A 52 -5.55 -3.76 -7.34
CA TRP A 52 -4.14 -4.12 -7.49
C TRP A 52 -3.35 -3.35 -6.43
N SER A 53 -2.40 -4.05 -5.81
CA SER A 53 -1.46 -3.42 -4.87
C SER A 53 -0.11 -3.33 -5.54
N GLU A 54 0.60 -2.25 -5.26
CA GLU A 54 1.94 -1.99 -5.77
C GLU A 54 2.84 -1.62 -4.59
N THR A 55 4.07 -2.14 -4.61
CA THR A 55 5.12 -1.82 -3.64
C THR A 55 6.48 -2.00 -4.33
N ASP A 56 7.45 -1.18 -3.96
CA ASP A 56 8.85 -1.29 -4.37
C ASP A 56 9.67 -2.21 -3.45
N SER A 57 9.09 -2.66 -2.32
CA SER A 57 9.73 -3.57 -1.40
C SER A 57 9.68 -5.01 -1.91
N THR A 58 10.82 -5.50 -2.42
CA THR A 58 10.99 -6.90 -2.85
C THR A 58 10.69 -7.91 -1.75
N THR A 59 10.91 -7.53 -0.48
CA THR A 59 10.56 -8.36 0.67
C THR A 59 9.05 -8.48 0.85
N VAL A 60 8.31 -7.37 0.71
CA VAL A 60 6.85 -7.40 0.81
C VAL A 60 6.23 -8.10 -0.38
N VAL A 61 6.78 -7.96 -1.58
CA VAL A 61 6.42 -8.78 -2.76
C VAL A 61 6.51 -10.26 -2.43
N ALA A 62 7.63 -10.70 -1.85
CA ALA A 62 7.84 -12.09 -1.48
C ALA A 62 6.88 -12.59 -0.38
N TRP A 63 6.54 -11.74 0.60
CA TRP A 63 5.65 -12.12 1.70
C TRP A 63 4.16 -12.11 1.34
N ALA A 64 3.72 -11.08 0.61
CA ALA A 64 2.31 -10.81 0.37
C ALA A 64 1.82 -11.21 -1.04
N GLY A 65 2.72 -11.68 -1.91
CA GLY A 65 2.37 -12.03 -3.29
C GLY A 65 1.91 -10.83 -4.14
N VAL A 66 2.28 -9.62 -3.72
CA VAL A 66 1.97 -8.37 -4.43
C VAL A 66 2.91 -8.28 -5.62
N LYS A 67 2.41 -8.02 -6.84
CA LYS A 67 3.29 -7.85 -8.00
C LYS A 67 4.24 -6.68 -7.74
N GLY A 68 5.55 -6.96 -7.87
CA GLY A 68 6.57 -5.91 -7.87
C GLY A 68 6.26 -4.88 -8.95
N SER A 69 6.40 -3.61 -8.56
CA SER A 69 6.25 -2.39 -9.36
C SER A 69 6.06 -2.59 -10.87
N ILE A 70 4.80 -2.48 -11.32
CA ILE A 70 4.51 -2.17 -12.73
C ILE A 70 4.52 -0.64 -12.83
N PRO A 71 5.35 -0.04 -13.70
CA PRO A 71 5.47 1.41 -13.75
C PRO A 71 4.17 2.04 -14.27
N CYS A 72 3.64 2.94 -13.43
CA CYS A 72 2.64 4.00 -13.65
C CYS A 72 1.32 3.65 -14.36
#